data_AF-A0A2V5LPR1-F1
#
_entry.id   AF-A0A2V5LPR1-F1
#
_cell.length_a   1.000
_cell.length_b   1.000
_cell.length_c   1.000
_cell.angle_alpha   90.00
_cell.angle_beta   90.00
_cell.angle_gamma   90.00
#
_symmetry.space_group_name_H-M   'P 1'
#
loop_
_entity.id
_entity.type
_entity.pdbx_description
1 polymer ?
#
loop_
_entity_poly.entity_id
_entity_poly.type
_entity_poly.pdbx_seq_one_letter_code
_entity_poly.pdbx_strand_id
1 'polypeptide(L)'
;MAKVIDWFKANYDRAVLLAAGLFLLICAIAIWWSAIQFNNRLVTPAAVPPKTASQPPVAVELDRAAEQLQKPLQWKASTRSGLFVPEKHFIGADGMPATLETTQVHAPVPNEWFEKYGLPVEDADALEQDPDKDGFANLDEWQGNTDPTKADSHPDYTTKL
;
A
#
# COMPACT_ATOMS: atom_id res chain seq x y z
N MET A 1 28.22 51.30 -73.63
CA MET A 1 28.29 51.73 -72.21
C MET A 1 27.70 53.13 -72.00
N ALA A 2 28.20 54.19 -72.69
CA ALA A 2 27.71 55.57 -72.48
C ALA A 2 26.18 55.76 -72.71
N LYS A 3 25.63 55.29 -73.85
CA LYS A 3 24.19 55.39 -74.15
C LYS A 3 23.27 54.66 -73.15
N VAL A 4 23.77 53.59 -72.52
CA VAL A 4 23.00 52.81 -71.55
C VAL A 4 22.90 53.57 -70.23
N ILE A 5 24.01 54.17 -69.80
CA ILE A 5 24.09 54.95 -68.55
C ILE A 5 23.24 56.22 -68.63
N ASP A 6 23.19 56.90 -69.78
CA ASP A 6 22.35 58.10 -69.95
C ASP A 6 20.85 57.78 -69.91
N TRP A 7 20.44 56.61 -70.44
CA TRP A 7 19.05 56.14 -70.34
C TRP A 7 18.66 55.81 -68.89
N PHE A 8 19.56 55.19 -68.12
CA PHE A 8 19.36 54.88 -66.71
C PHE A 8 19.19 56.14 -65.85
N LYS A 9 19.93 57.21 -66.15
CA LYS A 9 19.76 58.50 -65.46
C LYS A 9 18.43 59.17 -65.80
N ALA A 10 17.98 59.08 -67.05
CA ALA A 10 16.71 59.66 -67.48
C ALA A 10 15.46 58.90 -66.99
N ASN A 11 15.58 57.57 -66.79
CA ASN A 11 14.46 56.69 -66.41
C ASN A 11 14.77 55.91 -65.11
N TYR A 12 15.33 56.57 -64.11
CA TYR A 12 15.77 55.93 -62.86
C TYR A 12 14.65 55.19 -62.12
N ASP A 13 13.46 55.78 -62.04
CA ASP A 13 12.29 55.17 -61.40
C ASP A 13 11.91 53.81 -62.04
N ARG A 14 11.89 53.76 -63.38
CA ARG A 14 11.62 52.51 -64.11
C ARG A 14 12.75 51.49 -63.94
N ALA A 15 14.00 51.95 -63.86
CA ALA A 15 15.14 51.08 -63.61
C ALA A 15 15.09 50.45 -62.22
N VAL A 16 14.68 51.21 -61.19
CA VAL A 16 14.47 50.72 -59.83
C VAL A 16 13.34 49.69 -59.79
N LEU A 17 12.21 49.97 -60.46
CA LEU A 17 11.09 49.02 -60.54
C LEU A 17 11.47 47.72 -61.26
N LEU A 18 12.25 47.81 -62.35
CA LEU A 18 12.76 46.63 -63.06
C LEU A 18 13.73 45.83 -62.19
N ALA A 19 14.64 46.50 -61.46
CA ALA A 19 15.56 45.83 -60.55
C ALA A 19 14.83 45.14 -59.39
N ALA A 20 13.83 45.80 -58.80
CA ALA A 20 12.99 45.24 -57.75
C ALA A 20 12.17 44.04 -58.25
N GLY A 21 11.58 44.14 -59.45
CA GLY A 21 10.86 43.03 -60.08
C GLY A 21 11.76 41.83 -60.35
N LEU A 22 12.98 42.07 -60.82
CA LEU A 22 13.96 41.01 -61.10
C LEU A 22 14.46 40.35 -59.80
N PHE A 23 14.64 41.13 -58.73
CA PHE A 23 14.96 40.62 -57.40
C PHE A 23 13.83 39.72 -56.85
N LEU A 24 12.58 40.18 -56.93
CA LEU A 24 11.43 39.38 -56.49
C LEU A 24 11.28 38.08 -57.29
N LEU A 25 11.58 38.10 -58.58
CA LEU A 25 11.56 36.91 -59.44
C LEU A 25 12.63 35.91 -59.02
N ILE A 26 13.85 36.37 -58.71
CA ILE A 26 14.93 35.51 -58.18
C ILE A 26 14.51 34.89 -56.85
N CYS A 27 13.95 35.68 -55.93
CA CYS A 27 13.45 35.17 -54.65
C CYS A 27 12.37 34.11 -54.84
N ALA A 28 11.42 34.32 -55.77
CA ALA A 28 10.37 33.35 -56.06
C ALA A 28 10.94 32.01 -56.57
N ILE A 29 11.93 32.04 -57.47
CA ILE A 29 12.61 30.84 -57.96
C ILE A 29 13.36 30.12 -56.83
N ALA A 30 14.06 30.87 -55.98
CA ALA A 30 14.79 30.31 -54.85
C ALA A 30 13.86 29.61 -53.85
N ILE A 31 12.70 30.21 -53.54
CA ILE A 31 11.69 29.60 -52.67
C ILE A 31 11.14 28.32 -53.30
N TRP A 32 10.82 28.33 -54.59
CA TRP A 32 10.33 27.14 -55.29
C TRP A 32 11.35 26.00 -55.25
N TRP A 33 12.63 26.27 -55.53
CA TRP A 33 13.67 25.26 -55.40
C TRP A 33 13.82 24.73 -53.98
N SER A 34 13.72 25.60 -52.97
CA SER A 34 13.78 25.18 -51.56
C SER A 34 12.61 24.24 -51.20
N ALA A 35 11.40 24.49 -51.73
CA ALA A 35 10.23 23.65 -51.50
C ALA A 35 10.39 22.26 -52.13
N ILE A 36 10.94 22.18 -53.35
CA ILE A 36 11.22 20.89 -54.02
C ILE A 36 12.29 20.11 -53.24
N GLN A 37 13.36 20.78 -52.79
CA GLN A 37 14.40 20.14 -52.01
C GLN A 37 13.93 19.69 -50.61
N PHE A 38 12.99 20.40 -50.00
CA PHE A 38 12.44 20.06 -48.70
C PHE A 38 11.73 18.70 -48.72
N ASN A 39 10.98 18.39 -49.78
CA ASN A 39 10.33 17.08 -49.94
C ASN A 39 11.35 15.93 -49.92
N ASN A 40 12.55 16.13 -50.48
CA ASN A 40 13.62 15.13 -50.46
C ASN A 40 14.30 14.98 -49.08
N ARG A 41 14.13 15.96 -48.18
CA ARG A 41 14.67 15.93 -46.82
C ARG A 41 13.71 15.29 -45.81
N LEU A 42 12.46 15.06 -46.18
CA LEU A 42 11.49 14.29 -45.39
C LEU A 42 11.76 12.78 -45.50
N VAL A 43 13.02 12.38 -45.34
CA VAL A 43 13.36 10.97 -45.14
C VAL A 43 12.86 10.61 -43.75
N THR A 44 11.70 9.97 -43.68
CA THR A 44 11.28 9.25 -42.49
C THR A 44 12.38 8.23 -42.17
N PRO A 45 13.00 8.25 -40.98
CA PRO A 45 13.91 7.19 -40.60
C PRO A 45 13.19 5.86 -40.83
N ALA A 46 13.81 4.95 -41.58
CA ALA A 46 13.27 3.60 -41.75
C ALA A 46 12.95 3.06 -40.36
N ALA A 47 11.71 2.62 -40.16
CA ALA A 47 11.27 2.07 -38.89
C ALA A 47 12.29 1.01 -38.47
N VAL A 48 12.92 1.22 -37.31
CA VAL A 48 13.87 0.26 -36.74
C VAL A 48 13.14 -1.10 -36.71
N PRO A 49 13.72 -2.18 -37.26
CA PRO A 49 13.08 -3.48 -37.18
C PRO A 49 12.77 -3.76 -35.69
N PRO A 50 11.57 -4.27 -35.36
CA PRO A 50 11.22 -4.53 -33.98
C PRO A 50 12.28 -5.47 -33.40
N LYS A 51 13.06 -4.96 -32.45
CA LYS A 51 13.95 -5.79 -31.64
C LYS A 51 13.02 -6.78 -30.95
N THR A 52 13.10 -8.07 -31.29
CA THR A 52 12.31 -9.11 -30.63
C THR A 52 12.61 -9.01 -29.14
N ALA A 53 11.68 -8.41 -28.39
CA ALA A 53 11.80 -8.33 -26.95
C ALA A 53 11.71 -9.77 -26.43
N SER A 54 12.72 -10.21 -25.69
CA SER A 54 12.61 -11.43 -24.90
C SER A 54 11.34 -11.32 -24.06
N GLN A 55 10.54 -12.39 -24.04
CA GLN A 55 9.27 -12.41 -23.32
C GLN A 55 9.49 -11.96 -21.86
N PRO A 56 8.62 -11.10 -21.31
CA PRO A 56 8.76 -10.65 -19.93
C PRO A 56 8.68 -11.87 -18.99
N PRO A 57 9.30 -11.80 -17.80
CA PRO A 57 9.48 -12.92 -16.85
C PRO A 57 8.20 -13.56 -16.28
N VAL A 58 7.03 -13.18 -16.80
CA VAL A 58 5.69 -13.59 -16.38
C VAL A 58 5.49 -15.11 -16.40
N ALA A 59 6.19 -15.86 -17.26
CA ALA A 59 6.09 -17.32 -17.30
C ALA A 59 6.66 -17.98 -16.03
N VAL A 60 7.77 -17.44 -15.47
CA VAL A 60 8.44 -18.01 -14.30
C VAL A 60 7.63 -17.77 -13.02
N GLU A 61 6.85 -16.70 -12.98
CA GLU A 61 5.98 -16.39 -11.84
C GLU A 61 4.71 -17.25 -11.85
N LEU A 62 4.16 -17.58 -13.03
CA LEU A 62 3.00 -18.46 -13.15
C LEU A 62 3.30 -19.89 -12.69
N ASP A 63 4.41 -20.46 -13.14
CA ASP A 63 4.80 -21.83 -12.77
C ASP A 63 5.05 -21.93 -11.26
N ARG A 64 5.72 -20.92 -10.68
CA ARG A 64 5.96 -20.84 -9.22
C ARG A 64 4.66 -20.70 -8.44
N ALA A 65 3.72 -19.87 -8.91
CA ALA A 65 2.41 -19.73 -8.28
C ALA A 65 1.60 -21.02 -8.37
N ALA A 66 1.66 -21.73 -9.49
CA ALA A 66 1.01 -23.02 -9.67
C ALA A 66 1.59 -24.09 -8.72
N GLU A 67 2.91 -24.14 -8.56
CA GLU A 67 3.57 -25.02 -7.57
C GLU A 67 3.18 -24.68 -6.12
N GLN A 68 3.00 -23.40 -5.80
CA GLN A 68 2.54 -22.96 -4.48
C GLN A 68 1.09 -23.37 -4.20
N LEU A 69 0.22 -23.36 -5.21
CA LEU A 69 -1.18 -23.78 -5.10
C LEU A 69 -1.37 -25.30 -4.95
N GLN A 70 -0.42 -26.11 -5.44
CA GLN A 70 -0.46 -27.57 -5.27
C GLN A 70 -0.18 -28.01 -3.83
N LYS A 71 0.44 -27.14 -3.01
CA LYS A 71 0.67 -27.44 -1.60
C LYS A 71 -0.62 -27.18 -0.81
N PRO A 72 -1.07 -28.12 0.03
CA PRO A 72 -2.26 -27.90 0.85
C PRO A 72 -2.03 -26.66 1.74
N LEU A 73 -3.00 -25.74 1.74
CA LEU A 73 -2.97 -24.55 2.57
C LEU A 73 -2.93 -24.96 4.05
N GLN A 74 -1.76 -24.83 4.67
CA GLN A 74 -1.62 -25.00 6.11
C GLN A 74 -1.86 -23.65 6.78
N TRP A 75 -3.01 -23.53 7.44
CA TRP A 75 -3.27 -22.43 8.34
C TRP A 75 -2.27 -22.49 9.50
N LYS A 76 -1.25 -21.63 9.45
CA LYS A 76 -0.39 -21.41 10.59
C LYS A 76 -1.17 -20.51 11.55
N ALA A 77 -1.76 -21.11 12.58
CA ALA A 77 -2.23 -20.33 13.72
C ALA A 77 -1.00 -19.61 14.29
N SER A 78 -0.94 -18.29 14.13
CA SER A 78 -0.03 -17.49 14.93
C SER A 78 -0.49 -17.58 16.38
N THR A 79 0.44 -17.60 17.32
CA THR A 79 0.14 -17.43 18.76
C THR A 79 -0.64 -16.15 19.01
N ARG A 80 -0.40 -15.13 18.18
CA ARG A 80 -1.22 -13.93 18.12
C ARG A 80 -2.60 -14.29 17.57
N SER A 81 -3.64 -13.95 18.34
CA SER A 81 -5.05 -13.96 17.93
C SER A 81 -5.16 -13.67 16.42
N GLY A 82 -5.74 -14.62 15.69
CA GLY A 82 -5.65 -14.67 14.23
C GLY A 82 -6.13 -13.37 13.57
N LEU A 83 -5.90 -13.21 12.27
CA LEU A 83 -6.18 -11.96 11.52
C LEU A 83 -7.61 -11.38 11.72
N PHE A 84 -8.56 -12.20 12.17
CA PHE A 84 -9.97 -11.86 12.37
C PHE A 84 -10.43 -11.92 13.84
N VAL A 85 -9.54 -12.27 14.77
CA VAL A 85 -9.84 -12.29 16.20
C VAL A 85 -8.99 -11.19 16.84
N PRO A 86 -9.59 -10.09 17.32
CA PRO A 86 -8.83 -9.06 18.00
C PRO A 86 -8.24 -9.62 19.31
N GLU A 87 -6.99 -9.25 19.58
CA GLU A 87 -6.35 -9.53 20.86
C GLU A 87 -7.11 -8.76 21.96
N LYS A 88 -7.44 -9.44 23.07
CA LYS A 88 -8.07 -8.75 24.21
C LYS A 88 -7.02 -7.84 24.87
N HIS A 89 -7.31 -6.55 24.92
CA HIS A 89 -6.46 -5.55 25.57
C HIS A 89 -7.16 -5.03 26.84
N PHE A 90 -6.38 -4.78 27.87
CA PHE A 90 -6.79 -4.32 29.20
C PHE A 90 -5.93 -3.12 29.58
N ILE A 91 -6.36 -2.35 30.57
CA ILE A 91 -5.52 -1.30 31.15
C ILE A 91 -4.79 -1.92 32.34
N GLY A 92 -3.46 -2.00 32.27
CA GLY A 92 -2.63 -2.46 33.37
C GLY A 92 -2.68 -1.50 34.56
N ALA A 93 -2.19 -1.95 35.71
CA ALA A 93 -2.10 -1.11 36.92
C ALA A 93 -1.21 0.15 36.72
N ASP A 94 -0.35 0.15 35.70
CA ASP A 94 0.48 1.27 35.26
C ASP A 94 -0.24 2.27 34.33
N GLY A 95 -1.50 1.99 33.98
CA GLY A 95 -2.30 2.80 33.07
C GLY A 95 -2.00 2.56 31.59
N MET A 96 -1.17 1.56 31.25
CA MET A 96 -0.80 1.24 29.88
C MET A 96 -1.65 0.10 29.31
N PRO A 97 -1.88 0.05 27.99
CA PRO A 97 -2.55 -1.08 27.37
C PRO A 97 -1.69 -2.34 27.52
N ALA A 98 -2.26 -3.36 28.14
CA ALA A 98 -1.66 -4.66 28.37
C ALA A 98 -2.52 -5.78 27.79
N THR A 99 -1.93 -6.93 27.50
CA THR A 99 -2.64 -8.13 27.06
C THR A 99 -2.50 -9.24 28.12
N LEU A 100 -3.32 -10.30 28.02
CA LEU A 100 -3.29 -11.42 28.97
C LEU A 100 -1.93 -12.13 29.02
N GLU A 101 -1.12 -12.00 27.97
CA GLU A 101 0.23 -12.57 27.86
C GLU A 101 1.29 -11.70 28.57
N THR A 102 1.10 -10.37 28.56
CA THR A 102 2.13 -9.42 29.05
C THR A 102 1.95 -9.06 30.51
N THR A 103 0.73 -9.12 31.03
CA THR A 103 0.42 -8.61 32.38
C THR A 103 -0.67 -9.44 33.02
N GLN A 104 -0.43 -9.78 34.28
CA GLN A 104 -1.45 -10.34 35.15
C GLN A 104 -2.46 -9.25 35.49
N VAL A 105 -3.69 -9.38 35.00
CA VAL A 105 -4.72 -8.34 35.13
C VAL A 105 -5.18 -8.24 36.59
N HIS A 106 -5.41 -9.40 37.21
CA HIS A 106 -5.96 -9.52 38.57
C HIS A 106 -4.99 -10.23 39.50
N ALA A 107 -3.93 -9.55 39.93
CA ALA A 107 -3.04 -10.10 40.95
C ALA A 107 -3.79 -10.32 42.28
N PRO A 108 -3.63 -11.46 42.99
CA PRO A 108 -2.62 -12.51 42.81
C PRO A 108 -3.02 -13.69 41.89
N VAL A 109 -4.21 -13.69 41.31
CA VAL A 109 -4.76 -14.81 40.53
C VAL A 109 -4.24 -14.79 39.08
N PRO A 110 -3.68 -15.88 38.54
CA PRO A 110 -3.14 -15.91 37.18
C PRO A 110 -4.25 -15.86 36.13
N ASN A 111 -3.99 -15.20 35.00
CA ASN A 111 -4.95 -15.07 33.89
C ASN A 111 -5.44 -16.43 33.36
N GLU A 112 -4.57 -17.45 33.35
CA GLU A 112 -4.92 -18.82 32.93
C GLU A 112 -6.07 -19.42 33.76
N TRP A 113 -6.18 -19.03 35.04
CA TRP A 113 -7.26 -19.50 35.91
C TRP A 113 -8.59 -18.89 35.48
N PHE A 114 -8.64 -17.57 35.21
CA PHE A 114 -9.84 -16.93 34.67
C PHE A 114 -10.24 -17.52 33.31
N GLU A 115 -9.29 -17.79 32.42
CA GLU A 115 -9.57 -18.41 31.13
C GLU A 115 -10.09 -19.85 31.26
N LYS A 116 -9.52 -20.64 32.18
CA LYS A 116 -9.93 -22.02 32.43
C LYS A 116 -11.39 -22.11 32.89
N TYR A 117 -11.82 -21.18 33.75
CA TYR A 117 -13.17 -21.16 34.31
C TYR A 117 -14.13 -20.22 33.54
N GLY A 118 -13.66 -19.56 32.48
CA GLY A 118 -14.48 -18.67 31.65
C GLY A 118 -14.98 -17.43 32.38
N LEU A 119 -14.22 -16.96 33.38
CA LEU A 119 -14.55 -15.80 34.20
C LEU A 119 -14.27 -14.49 33.44
N PRO A 120 -15.03 -13.41 33.73
CA PRO A 120 -14.85 -12.12 33.08
C PRO A 120 -13.59 -11.41 33.59
N VAL A 121 -12.43 -11.75 33.01
CA VAL A 121 -11.13 -11.14 33.34
C VAL A 121 -11.09 -9.64 33.01
N GLU A 122 -11.97 -9.16 32.14
CA GLU A 122 -12.15 -7.74 31.81
C GLU A 122 -12.68 -6.88 32.96
N ASP A 123 -13.39 -7.47 33.92
CA ASP A 123 -14.04 -6.72 34.98
C ASP A 123 -13.04 -6.39 36.10
N ALA A 124 -13.02 -5.12 36.54
CA ALA A 124 -12.09 -4.68 37.59
C ALA A 124 -12.36 -5.37 38.95
N ASP A 125 -13.61 -5.79 39.17
CA ASP A 125 -14.08 -6.49 40.37
C ASP A 125 -14.14 -8.01 40.19
N ALA A 126 -13.53 -8.57 39.14
CA ALA A 126 -13.58 -10.00 38.84
C ALA A 126 -13.14 -10.89 40.02
N LEU A 127 -12.28 -10.40 40.92
CA LEU A 127 -11.87 -11.13 42.13
C LEU A 127 -12.94 -11.20 43.23
N GLU A 128 -13.85 -10.23 43.26
CA GLU A 128 -14.94 -10.10 44.24
C GLU A 128 -16.25 -10.69 43.73
N GLN A 129 -16.32 -11.02 42.44
CA GLN A 129 -17.48 -11.65 41.83
C GLN A 129 -17.66 -13.09 42.32
N ASP A 130 -18.93 -13.47 42.37
CA ASP A 130 -19.44 -14.78 42.77
C ASP A 130 -20.38 -15.28 41.65
N PRO A 131 -19.85 -16.03 40.66
CA PRO A 131 -20.60 -16.47 39.49
C PRO A 131 -21.67 -17.52 39.81
N ASP A 132 -21.41 -18.40 40.78
CA ASP A 132 -22.29 -19.53 41.13
C ASP A 132 -23.20 -19.25 42.34
N LYS A 133 -23.00 -18.11 43.01
CA LYS A 133 -23.80 -17.55 44.09
C LYS A 133 -23.79 -18.40 45.35
N ASP A 134 -22.72 -19.13 45.60
CA ASP A 134 -22.52 -19.91 46.82
C ASP A 134 -22.06 -19.04 48.01
N GLY A 135 -21.75 -17.78 47.74
CA GLY A 135 -21.30 -16.80 48.71
C GLY A 135 -19.80 -16.69 48.84
N PHE A 136 -18.98 -17.44 48.10
CA PHE A 136 -17.53 -17.27 48.05
C PHE A 136 -17.12 -16.42 46.85
N ALA A 137 -16.15 -15.54 47.05
CA ALA A 137 -15.62 -14.74 45.95
C ALA A 137 -14.57 -15.57 45.17
N ASN A 138 -14.39 -15.26 43.90
CA ASN A 138 -13.37 -15.89 43.05
C ASN A 138 -11.97 -15.93 43.70
N LEU A 139 -11.60 -14.91 44.48
CA LEU A 139 -10.33 -14.88 45.22
C LEU A 139 -10.24 -15.97 46.31
N ASP A 140 -11.33 -16.18 47.06
CA ASP A 140 -11.40 -17.16 48.14
C ASP A 140 -11.34 -18.58 47.58
N GLU A 141 -12.01 -18.80 46.46
CA GLU A 141 -12.03 -20.07 45.74
C GLU A 141 -10.70 -20.40 45.08
N TRP A 142 -10.01 -19.39 44.54
CA TRP A 142 -8.65 -19.57 44.06
C TRP A 142 -7.70 -20.01 45.18
N GLN A 143 -7.82 -19.42 46.38
CA GLN A 143 -7.05 -19.85 47.55
C GLN A 143 -7.45 -21.24 48.04
N GLY A 144 -8.73 -21.58 47.96
CA GLY A 144 -9.29 -22.89 48.28
C GLY A 144 -9.02 -23.98 47.25
N ASN A 145 -8.44 -23.64 46.08
CA ASN A 145 -8.31 -24.52 44.92
C ASN A 145 -9.64 -25.15 44.49
N THR A 146 -10.73 -24.37 44.56
CA THR A 146 -12.07 -24.81 44.20
C THR A 146 -12.49 -24.31 42.80
N ASP A 147 -13.74 -24.55 42.42
CA ASP A 147 -14.22 -24.34 41.05
C ASP A 147 -15.29 -23.25 41.08
N PRO A 148 -14.98 -22.02 40.62
CA PRO A 148 -15.84 -20.85 40.76
C PRO A 148 -17.09 -20.83 39.87
N THR A 149 -17.33 -21.94 39.19
CA THR A 149 -18.51 -22.14 38.35
C THR A 149 -19.48 -23.15 38.96
N LYS A 150 -19.15 -23.73 40.11
CA LYS A 150 -19.90 -24.81 40.74
C LYS A 150 -20.09 -24.54 42.22
N ALA A 151 -21.34 -24.23 42.57
CA ALA A 151 -21.75 -24.00 43.95
C ALA A 151 -21.57 -25.20 44.91
N ASP A 152 -21.28 -26.40 44.42
CA ASP A 152 -20.93 -27.57 45.25
C ASP A 152 -19.43 -27.64 45.57
N SER A 153 -18.60 -26.89 44.85
CA SER A 153 -17.16 -26.91 44.90
C SER A 153 -16.67 -25.61 45.53
N HIS A 154 -16.81 -25.53 46.85
CA HIS A 154 -16.50 -24.35 47.62
C HIS A 154 -15.53 -24.67 48.78
N PRO A 155 -14.77 -23.68 49.29
CA PRO A 155 -13.95 -23.84 50.49
C PRO A 155 -14.82 -24.13 51.72
N ASP A 156 -14.23 -24.62 52.81
CA ASP A 156 -14.97 -24.81 54.06
C ASP A 156 -15.63 -23.50 54.52
N TYR A 157 -16.93 -23.50 54.84
CA TYR A 157 -17.65 -22.32 55.37
C TYR A 157 -17.02 -21.72 56.63
N THR A 158 -16.17 -22.46 57.33
CA THR A 158 -15.43 -21.98 58.50
C THR A 158 -14.39 -20.91 58.16
N THR A 159 -13.97 -20.79 56.89
CA THR A 159 -13.06 -19.72 56.44
C THR A 159 -13.72 -18.34 56.41
N LYS A 160 -15.06 -18.27 56.46
CA LYS A 160 -15.84 -17.04 56.46
C LYS A 160 -16.24 -16.49 57.84
N LEU A 161 -15.93 -17.20 58.93
CA LEU A 161 -16.26 -16.82 60.32
C LEU A 161 -15.18 -15.94 60.94
#